data_AF-A0A418VY65-F1
#
_entry.id   AF-A0A418VY65-F1
#
_cell.length_a   1.000
_cell.length_b   1.000
_cell.length_c   1.000
_cell.angle_alpha   90.00
_cell.angle_beta   90.00
_cell.angle_gamma   90.00
#
_symmetry.space_group_name_H-M   'P 1'
#
loop_
_entity.id
_entity.type
_entity.pdbx_description
1 polymer ?
#
loop_
_entity_poly.entity_id
_entity_poly.type
_entity_poly.pdbx_seq_one_letter_code
_entity_poly.pdbx_strand_id
1 'polypeptide(L)' 'MERVLMLLFMLNQGGPTTLDFATMEQCKAAEPIIIQHYREMTGNTVLSRCVRMTLPPTK' A
#
# COMPACT_ATOMS: atom_id res chain seq x y z
N MET A 1 15.95 2.08 -9.89
CA MET A 1 14.59 2.42 -10.37
C MET A 1 13.76 2.77 -9.15
N GLU A 2 13.18 3.96 -9.09
CA GLU A 2 12.29 4.38 -7.99
C GLU A 2 10.91 3.76 -8.21
N ARG A 3 10.35 3.13 -7.17
CA ARG A 3 8.98 2.60 -7.17
C ARG A 3 8.24 3.14 -5.96
N VAL A 4 6.94 3.38 -6.12
CA VAL A 4 6.08 3.70 -4.98
C VAL A 4 5.23 2.49 -4.66
N LEU A 5 5.25 2.09 -3.39
CA LEU A 5 4.46 0.97 -2.89
C LEU A 5 3.50 1.47 -1.82
N MET A 6 2.27 1.01 -1.87
CA MET A 6 1.37 1.08 -0.73
C MET A 6 1.49 -0.23 0.06
N LEU A 7 1.89 -0.12 1.32
CA LEU A 7 1.86 -1.24 2.26
C LEU A 7 0.50 -1.22 2.97
N LEU A 8 -0.24 -2.33 2.91
CA LEU A 8 -1.55 -2.51 3.55
C LEU A 8 -1.45 -3.61 4.60
N PHE A 9 -1.66 -3.27 5.85
CA PHE A 9 -1.69 -4.21 6.97
C PHE A 9 -3.13 -4.37 7.44
N MET A 10 -3.68 -5.55 7.18
CA MET A 10 -4.92 -5.98 7.82
C MET A 10 -4.56 -6.57 9.18
N LEU A 11 -4.96 -5.91 10.26
CA LEU A 11 -4.73 -6.42 11.61
C LEU A 11 -5.34 -7.84 11.70
N ASN A 12 -4.58 -8.78 12.25
CA ASN A 12 -4.92 -10.19 12.41
C ASN A 12 -4.87 -11.07 11.14
N GLN A 13 -4.39 -10.59 9.98
CA GLN A 13 -4.32 -11.39 8.73
C GLN A 13 -2.90 -11.61 8.16
N GLY A 14 -1.84 -11.47 8.97
CA GLY A 14 -0.46 -11.76 8.53
C GLY A 14 0.29 -10.54 7.97
N GLY A 15 1.21 -10.78 7.03
CA GLY A 15 2.10 -9.76 6.47
C GLY A 15 1.39 -8.73 5.58
N PRO A 16 2.07 -7.62 5.21
CA PRO A 16 1.44 -6.58 4.42
C PRO A 16 1.16 -7.02 2.99
N THR A 17 -0.03 -6.68 2.50
CA THR A 17 -0.31 -6.66 1.06
C THR A 17 0.37 -5.43 0.46
N THR A 18 0.92 -5.56 -0.73
CA THR A 18 1.62 -4.47 -1.42
C THR A 18 0.94 -4.12 -2.73
N LEU A 19 0.80 -2.83 -3.04
CA LEU A 19 0.28 -2.32 -4.30
C LEU A 19 1.27 -1.32 -4.90
N ASP A 20 1.60 -1.48 -6.19
CA ASP A 20 2.53 -0.60 -6.90
C ASP A 20 1.82 0.64 -7.48
N PHE A 21 2.50 1.78 -7.41
CA PHE A 21 2.10 3.05 -8.02
C PHE A 21 3.27 3.69 -8.77
N ALA A 22 2.97 4.46 -9.81
CA ALA A 22 3.99 5.20 -10.54
C ALA A 22 4.50 6.41 -9.76
N THR A 23 3.63 7.08 -8.99
CA THR A 23 4.00 8.26 -8.20
C THR A 23 3.42 8.23 -6.78
N MET A 24 3.98 9.08 -5.90
CA MET A 24 3.54 9.20 -4.52
C MET A 24 2.15 9.87 -4.44
N GLU A 25 1.89 10.81 -5.34
CA GLU A 25 0.63 11.52 -5.46
C GLU A 25 -0.50 10.56 -5.83
N GLN A 26 -0.25 9.64 -6.79
CA GLN A 26 -1.20 8.59 -7.15
C GLN A 26 -1.48 7.65 -5.97
N CYS A 27 -0.44 7.23 -5.24
CA CYS A 27 -0.59 6.37 -4.07
C CYS A 27 -1.46 7.04 -2.99
N LYS A 28 -1.16 8.29 -2.63
CA LYS A 28 -1.93 9.04 -1.62
C LYS A 28 -3.37 9.33 -2.03
N ALA A 29 -3.61 9.58 -3.32
CA ALA A 29 -4.96 9.78 -3.83
C ALA A 29 -5.80 8.49 -3.77
N ALA A 30 -5.18 7.34 -4.02
CA ALA A 30 -5.85 6.03 -3.97
C ALA A 30 -6.02 5.48 -2.55
N GLU A 31 -5.13 5.85 -1.62
CA GLU A 31 -5.07 5.36 -0.24
C GLU A 31 -6.43 5.34 0.49
N PRO A 32 -7.20 6.44 0.59
CA PRO A 32 -8.47 6.42 1.33
C PRO A 32 -9.51 5.48 0.71
N ILE A 33 -9.57 5.40 -0.62
CA ILE A 33 -10.52 4.56 -1.36
C ILE A 33 -10.19 3.08 -1.12
N ILE A 34 -8.91 2.73 -1.20
CA ILE A 34 -8.44 1.36 -0.98
C ILE A 34 -8.70 0.93 0.46
N ILE A 35 -8.35 1.75 1.45
CA ILE A 35 -8.63 1.45 2.87
C ILE A 35 -10.12 1.21 3.10
N GLN A 36 -10.97 2.06 2.52
CA GLN A 36 -12.41 1.93 2.65
C GLN A 36 -12.90 0.59 2.11
N HIS A 37 -12.51 0.21 0.89
CA HIS A 37 -12.91 -1.07 0.30
C HIS A 37 -12.42 -2.27 1.10
N TYR A 38 -11.17 -2.25 1.58
CA TYR A 38 -10.67 -3.34 2.43
C TYR A 38 -11.42 -3.45 3.76
N ARG A 39 -11.78 -2.32 4.38
CA ARG A 39 -12.60 -2.31 5.60
C ARG A 39 -14.00 -2.85 5.32
N GLU A 40 -14.63 -2.46 4.22
CA GLU A 40 -15.97 -2.93 3.83
C GLU A 40 -15.97 -4.44 3.56
N MET A 41 -14.94 -4.97 2.91
CA MET A 41 -14.85 -6.41 2.60
C MET A 41 -14.51 -7.29 3.81
N THR A 42 -13.67 -6.80 4.73
CA THR A 42 -13.10 -7.64 5.80
C THR A 42 -13.66 -7.35 7.19
N GLY A 43 -14.31 -6.19 7.38
CA GLY A 43 -14.72 -5.69 8.69
C GLY A 43 -13.56 -5.30 9.62
N ASN A 44 -12.30 -5.41 9.16
CA ASN A 44 -11.12 -5.16 9.99
C ASN A 44 -10.60 -3.73 9.84
N THR A 45 -9.88 -3.28 10.87
CA THR A 45 -9.06 -2.07 10.76
C THR A 45 -7.87 -2.35 9.85
N VAL A 46 -7.67 -1.46 8.88
CA VAL A 46 -6.58 -1.50 7.91
C VAL A 46 -5.62 -0.36 8.23
N LEU A 47 -4.33 -0.67 8.35
CA LEU A 47 -3.27 0.32 8.36
C LEU A 47 -2.66 0.39 6.97
N SER A 48 -2.40 1.59 6.48
CA SER A 48 -1.78 1.80 5.17
C SER A 48 -0.56 2.69 5.29
N ARG A 49 0.37 2.54 4.34
CA ARG A 49 1.47 3.49 4.15
C ARG A 49 1.97 3.49 2.72
N CYS A 50 1.91 4.63 2.05
CA CYS A 50 2.66 4.88 0.83
C CYS A 50 4.15 5.09 1.14
N VAL A 51 5.03 4.31 0.50
CA VAL A 51 6.49 4.40 0.63
C VAL A 51 7.15 4.50 -0.73
N ARG A 52 8.19 5.33 -0.85
CA ARG A 52 9.12 5.28 -1.98
C ARG A 52 10.20 4.27 -1.67
N MET A 53 10.44 3.35 -2.60
CA MET A 53 11.53 2.39 -2.52
C MET A 53 12.46 2.58 -3.71
N THR A 54 13.74 2.74 -3.39
CA THR A 54 14.81 2.68 -4.38
C THR A 54 15.30 1.25 -4.43
N LEU A 55 14.95 0.53 -5.50
CA LEU A 55 15.50 -0.80 -5.69
C LEU A 55 17.00 -0.70 -5.98
N PRO A 56 17.83 -1.55 -5.35
CA PRO A 56 19.25 -1.61 -5.68
C PRO A 56 19.40 -1.96 -7.18
N PRO A 57 20.47 -1.50 -7.83
CA PRO A 57 20.73 -1.86 -9.21
C PRO A 57 20.84 -3.40 -9.31
N THR A 58 20.09 -4.00 -10.23
CA THR A 58 20.29 -5.39 -10.63
C THR A 58 21.72 -5.51 -11.15
N LYS A 59 22.54 -6.30 -10.46
CA LYS A 59 23.90 -6.65 -10.88
C LYS A 59 23.86 -7.42 -12.19
#